data_AF-A0A8C0RX37-F1
#
_entry.id   AF-A0A8C0RX37-F1
#
_cell.length_a   1.000
_cell.length_b   1.000
_cell.length_c   1.000
_cell.angle_alpha   90.00
_cell.angle_beta   90.00
_cell.angle_gamma   90.00
#
_symmetry.space_group_name_H-M   'P 1'
#
loop_
_entity.id
_entity.type
_entity.pdbx_description
1 polymer ?
#
loop_
_entity_poly.entity_id
_entity_poly.type
_entity_poly.pdbx_seq_one_letter_code
_entity_poly.pdbx_strand_id
1 'polypeptide(L)'
;MTNDYQDLQHLDNEDNDHHLRQVPPAPQPLLRRLCSGPCLLLLSLGLSVLLLVVVCVIGSQNSKLRGELQALRETFSNFTASTEVEVKALSSQGGNVGRKMKSLESQLEKQQKDLSEDHSDLLLHVKQFVSDLRSLSCQIAALHGNGSTLTCCPVNWLEYEGSCYWFSRSGKSWPEADKYCQLESAHLVVVNSREEQKFIQHHMGPVNTWMGLTDQSGPWKWVDGTDYETGFKNWRPEQPDDWYGHGLGGGEDCAHFTDDGRWNDDVCQRPYRWVCEAARDPAT
;
A
#
# COMPACT_ATOMS: atom_id res chain seq x y z
N MET A 1 36.74 -32.49 31.33
CA MET A 1 35.51 -33.14 31.79
C MET A 1 35.07 -34.06 30.65
N THR A 2 35.79 -35.13 30.30
CA THR A 2 36.13 -36.32 31.09
C THR A 2 34.94 -36.81 31.92
N ASN A 3 34.18 -37.78 31.39
CA ASN A 3 34.37 -39.15 31.85
C ASN A 3 33.89 -40.17 30.81
N ASP A 4 34.82 -41.01 30.38
CA ASP A 4 34.65 -42.28 29.70
C ASP A 4 34.08 -43.36 30.66
N TYR A 5 33.50 -44.42 30.08
CA TYR A 5 33.81 -45.85 30.27
C TYR A 5 32.66 -46.68 29.63
N GLN A 6 32.83 -47.42 28.53
CA GLN A 6 33.45 -48.77 28.38
C GLN A 6 32.86 -49.83 29.33
N ASP A 7 32.63 -51.10 28.97
CA ASP A 7 32.59 -51.87 27.72
C ASP A 7 32.11 -53.30 28.09
N LEU A 8 31.63 -54.05 27.10
CA LEU A 8 31.66 -55.51 26.91
C LEU A 8 31.20 -56.54 27.99
N GLN A 9 30.25 -57.39 27.53
CA GLN A 9 30.20 -58.88 27.55
C GLN A 9 30.61 -59.65 28.82
N HIS A 10 29.76 -60.61 29.22
CA HIS A 10 29.96 -62.07 29.01
C HIS A 10 29.06 -62.88 29.98
N LEU A 11 28.93 -64.16 29.66
CA LEU A 11 28.10 -65.25 30.20
C LEU A 11 28.12 -65.50 31.73
N ASP A 12 27.24 -66.43 32.09
CA ASP A 12 27.21 -67.32 33.27
C ASP A 12 26.12 -66.96 34.30
N ASN A 13 25.04 -67.74 34.36
CA ASN A 13 24.86 -68.95 35.17
C ASN A 13 25.00 -68.67 36.68
N GLU A 14 23.94 -69.06 37.41
CA GLU A 14 23.89 -69.63 38.77
C GLU A 14 24.87 -69.06 39.83
N ASP A 15 24.48 -68.70 41.04
CA ASP A 15 23.90 -69.63 42.02
C ASP A 15 23.73 -68.91 43.39
N ASN A 16 23.06 -69.58 44.33
CA ASN A 16 23.08 -69.39 45.79
C ASN A 16 22.18 -68.31 46.42
N ASP A 17 20.99 -68.76 46.82
CA ASP A 17 20.52 -68.52 48.18
C ASP A 17 20.22 -69.88 48.84
N HIS A 18 20.98 -70.24 49.88
CA HIS A 18 20.49 -70.98 51.05
C HIS A 18 21.61 -71.35 52.03
N HIS A 19 21.39 -70.98 53.30
CA HIS A 19 21.81 -71.80 54.42
C HIS A 19 20.56 -72.24 55.19
N LEU A 20 20.37 -73.56 55.33
CA LEU A 20 20.23 -74.21 56.65
C LEU A 20 20.09 -75.74 56.52
N ARG A 21 21.15 -76.42 57.00
CA ARG A 21 21.19 -77.66 57.79
C ARG A 21 20.42 -78.93 57.36
N GLN A 22 21.27 -79.95 57.15
CA GLN A 22 21.27 -81.30 57.76
C GLN A 22 20.59 -82.48 57.02
N VAL A 23 21.48 -83.40 56.65
CA VAL A 23 21.40 -84.80 56.19
C VAL A 23 21.48 -85.73 57.45
N PRO A 24 21.22 -87.09 57.48
CA PRO A 24 20.61 -88.13 56.58
C PRO A 24 19.61 -89.09 57.34
N PRO A 25 19.32 -90.38 56.95
CA PRO A 25 19.24 -91.09 55.65
C PRO A 25 17.96 -91.96 55.40
N ALA A 26 17.73 -92.27 54.10
CA ALA A 26 17.29 -93.50 53.36
C ALA A 26 16.36 -94.59 53.98
N PRO A 27 15.60 -95.41 53.19
CA PRO A 27 15.68 -95.66 51.73
C PRO A 27 14.33 -95.67 50.93
N GLN A 28 14.49 -95.88 49.62
CA GLN A 28 13.55 -96.02 48.48
C GLN A 28 12.44 -97.10 48.62
N PRO A 29 11.65 -97.43 47.56
CA PRO A 29 10.72 -96.61 46.78
C PRO A 29 9.33 -97.28 46.66
N LEU A 30 8.25 -96.52 46.47
CA LEU A 30 7.00 -97.07 45.93
C LEU A 30 6.60 -96.30 44.67
N LEU A 31 7.05 -96.85 43.55
CA LEU A 31 6.62 -96.52 42.21
C LEU A 31 5.14 -96.90 42.03
N ARG A 32 4.43 -96.04 41.28
CA ARG A 32 3.08 -96.23 40.66
C ARG A 32 1.91 -95.96 41.60
N ARG A 33 0.91 -95.18 41.21
CA ARG A 33 0.21 -95.13 39.91
C ARG A 33 -0.75 -93.92 40.02
N LEU A 34 -0.84 -92.97 39.08
CA LEU A 34 -1.61 -93.12 37.84
C LEU A 34 -1.42 -91.88 36.95
N CYS A 35 -0.67 -92.03 35.85
CA CYS A 35 -1.14 -91.75 34.49
C CYS A 35 -0.36 -92.70 33.57
N SER A 36 -1.06 -93.48 32.75
CA SER A 36 -0.48 -94.53 31.91
C SER A 36 0.39 -93.93 30.77
N GLY A 37 1.40 -94.66 30.28
CA GLY A 37 2.25 -94.25 29.15
C GLY A 37 1.52 -93.68 27.91
N PRO A 38 0.32 -94.19 27.53
CA PRO A 38 -0.51 -93.60 26.49
C PRO A 38 -0.92 -92.13 26.75
N CYS A 39 -1.12 -91.73 28.01
CA CYS A 39 -1.55 -90.37 28.36
C CYS A 39 -0.47 -89.30 28.07
N LEU A 40 0.80 -89.60 28.39
CA LEU A 40 1.93 -88.70 28.13
C LEU A 40 2.23 -88.56 26.62
N LEU A 41 2.07 -89.65 25.85
CA LEU A 41 2.19 -89.62 24.39
C LEU A 41 1.05 -88.82 23.74
N LEU A 42 -0.17 -88.92 24.27
CA LEU A 42 -1.31 -88.11 23.80
C LEU A 42 -1.12 -86.62 24.12
N LEU A 43 -0.56 -86.29 25.29
CA LEU A 43 -0.22 -84.91 25.66
C LEU A 43 0.89 -84.32 24.77
N SER A 44 1.94 -85.09 24.46
CA SER A 44 3.04 -84.64 23.59
C SER A 44 2.59 -84.48 22.14
N LEU A 45 1.74 -85.38 21.63
CA LEU A 45 1.08 -85.24 20.34
C LEU A 45 0.18 -84.00 20.31
N GLY A 46 -0.60 -83.77 21.38
CA GLY A 46 -1.44 -82.58 21.52
C GLY A 46 -0.64 -81.26 21.50
N LEU A 47 0.47 -81.19 22.25
CA LEU A 47 1.39 -80.04 22.26
C LEU A 47 2.08 -79.82 20.92
N SER A 48 2.48 -80.89 20.24
CA SER A 48 3.10 -80.82 18.90
C SER A 48 2.10 -80.31 17.86
N VAL A 49 0.86 -80.78 17.90
CA VAL A 49 -0.22 -80.27 17.05
C VAL A 49 -0.52 -78.80 17.37
N LEU A 50 -0.56 -78.41 18.63
CA LEU A 50 -0.75 -77.02 19.04
C LEU A 50 0.37 -76.10 18.51
N LEU A 51 1.63 -76.52 18.63
CA LEU A 51 2.79 -75.79 18.09
C LEU A 51 2.71 -75.66 16.57
N LEU A 52 2.36 -76.72 15.86
CA LEU A 52 2.16 -76.68 14.41
C LEU A 52 1.06 -75.68 14.01
N VAL A 53 -0.07 -75.67 14.74
CA VAL A 53 -1.15 -74.70 14.50
C VAL A 53 -0.65 -73.28 14.72
N VAL A 54 0.07 -73.01 15.81
CA VAL A 54 0.64 -71.67 16.09
C VAL A 54 1.60 -71.23 14.99
N VAL A 55 2.51 -72.10 14.55
CA VAL A 55 3.46 -71.81 13.46
C VAL A 55 2.72 -71.52 12.15
N CYS A 56 1.68 -72.30 11.82
CA CYS A 56 0.84 -72.06 10.65
C CYS A 56 0.09 -70.72 10.73
N VAL A 57 -0.45 -70.36 11.90
CA VAL A 57 -1.13 -69.08 12.12
C VAL A 57 -0.15 -67.91 11.98
N ILE A 58 1.03 -67.98 12.62
CA ILE A 58 2.07 -66.95 12.51
C ILE A 58 2.54 -66.83 11.06
N GLY A 59 2.77 -67.96 10.37
CA GLY A 59 3.16 -67.97 8.96
C GLY A 59 2.11 -67.34 8.05
N SER A 60 0.83 -67.63 8.28
CA SER A 60 -0.32 -67.04 7.57
C SER A 60 -0.46 -65.54 7.85
N GLN A 61 -0.31 -65.11 9.11
CA GLN A 61 -0.34 -63.69 9.44
C GLN A 61 0.83 -62.92 8.83
N ASN A 62 2.03 -63.52 8.83
CA ASN A 62 3.22 -62.90 8.25
C ASN A 62 3.13 -62.81 6.72
N SER A 63 2.57 -63.84 6.05
CA SER A 63 2.33 -63.79 4.59
C SER A 63 1.25 -62.77 4.23
N LYS A 64 0.17 -62.68 5.01
CA LYS A 64 -0.88 -61.65 4.86
C LYS A 64 -0.31 -60.25 5.07
N LEU A 65 0.44 -60.03 6.15
CA LEU A 65 1.08 -58.75 6.46
C LEU A 65 2.04 -58.32 5.35
N ARG A 66 2.84 -59.26 4.83
CA ARG A 66 3.72 -58.99 3.68
C ARG A 66 2.93 -58.57 2.44
N GLY A 67 1.79 -59.21 2.17
CA GLY A 67 0.89 -58.84 1.08
C GLY A 67 0.31 -57.44 1.23
N GLU A 68 -0.20 -57.11 2.43
CA GLU A 68 -0.71 -55.77 2.75
C GLU A 68 0.38 -54.69 2.63
N LEU A 69 1.60 -54.98 3.09
CA LEU A 69 2.74 -54.07 3.03
C LEU A 69 3.19 -53.83 1.58
N GLN A 70 3.10 -54.85 0.72
CA GLN A 70 3.39 -54.70 -0.71
C GLN A 70 2.31 -53.89 -1.43
N ALA A 71 1.03 -54.13 -1.15
CA ALA A 71 -0.07 -53.33 -1.68
C ALA A 71 0.02 -51.86 -1.24
N LEU A 72 0.39 -51.61 0.02
CA LEU A 72 0.62 -50.26 0.53
C LEU A 72 1.80 -49.57 -0.17
N ARG A 73 2.89 -50.31 -0.41
CA ARG A 73 4.06 -49.81 -1.15
C ARG A 73 3.70 -49.40 -2.57
N GLU A 74 2.91 -50.21 -3.27
CA GLU A 74 2.44 -49.89 -4.62
C GLU A 74 1.53 -48.67 -4.63
N THR A 75 0.61 -48.58 -3.66
CA THR A 75 -0.27 -47.42 -3.50
C THR A 75 0.53 -46.14 -3.25
N PHE A 76 1.53 -46.19 -2.36
CA PHE A 76 2.39 -45.05 -2.08
C PHE A 76 3.26 -44.65 -3.28
N SER A 77 3.78 -45.63 -4.03
CA SER A 77 4.53 -45.38 -5.27
C SER A 77 3.67 -44.70 -6.33
N ASN A 78 2.44 -45.18 -6.53
CA ASN A 78 1.49 -44.58 -7.48
C ASN A 78 1.10 -43.17 -7.06
N PHE A 79 0.82 -42.95 -5.76
CA PHE A 79 0.52 -41.64 -5.22
C PHE A 79 1.70 -40.67 -5.39
N THR A 80 2.92 -41.11 -5.10
CA THR A 80 4.13 -40.29 -5.25
C THR A 80 4.34 -39.88 -6.71
N ALA A 81 4.21 -40.83 -7.64
CA ALA A 81 4.32 -40.55 -9.07
C ALA A 81 3.24 -39.57 -9.56
N SER A 82 1.99 -39.75 -9.13
CA SER A 82 0.88 -38.84 -9.49
C SER A 82 1.12 -37.43 -8.95
N THR A 83 1.53 -37.32 -7.68
CA THR A 83 1.81 -36.04 -7.02
C THR A 83 2.95 -35.31 -7.70
N GLU A 84 4.01 -36.03 -8.10
CA GLU A 84 5.14 -35.43 -8.81
C GLU A 84 4.74 -34.81 -10.16
N VAL A 85 3.85 -35.48 -10.90
CA VAL A 85 3.31 -34.97 -12.17
C VAL A 85 2.51 -33.68 -11.96
N GLU A 86 1.61 -33.65 -10.98
CA GLU A 86 0.82 -32.46 -10.66
C GLU A 86 1.68 -31.29 -10.18
N VAL A 87 2.67 -31.54 -9.33
CA VAL A 87 3.61 -30.51 -8.85
C VAL A 87 4.43 -29.93 -10.01
N LYS A 88 4.90 -30.75 -10.95
CA LYS A 88 5.59 -30.27 -12.16
C LYS A 88 4.67 -29.44 -13.05
N ALA A 89 3.43 -29.88 -13.24
CA ALA A 89 2.43 -29.14 -14.01
C ALA A 89 2.16 -27.76 -13.39
N LEU A 90 1.92 -27.70 -12.08
CA LEU A 90 1.71 -26.45 -11.34
C LEU A 90 2.92 -25.54 -11.38
N SER A 91 4.14 -26.08 -11.25
CA SER A 91 5.37 -25.31 -11.39
C SER A 91 5.50 -24.66 -12.77
N SER A 92 5.21 -25.43 -13.83
CA SER A 92 5.23 -24.91 -15.20
C SER A 92 4.18 -23.81 -15.43
N GLN A 93 2.98 -23.99 -14.88
CA GLN A 93 1.89 -23.01 -14.94
C GLN A 93 2.26 -21.73 -14.16
N GLY A 94 2.81 -21.86 -12.96
CA GLY A 94 3.31 -20.75 -12.16
C GLY A 94 4.39 -19.94 -12.90
N GLY A 95 5.32 -20.62 -13.59
CA GLY A 95 6.31 -19.97 -14.45
C GLY A 95 5.69 -19.22 -15.63
N ASN A 96 4.65 -19.75 -16.26
CA ASN A 96 3.93 -19.07 -17.34
C ASN A 96 3.19 -17.82 -16.84
N VAL A 97 2.49 -17.94 -15.71
CA VAL A 97 1.79 -16.82 -15.06
C VAL A 97 2.80 -15.73 -14.65
N GLY A 98 3.92 -16.10 -14.05
CA GLY A 98 4.97 -15.15 -13.67
C GLY A 98 5.55 -14.38 -14.87
N ARG A 99 5.74 -15.04 -16.02
CA ARG A 99 6.16 -14.37 -17.26
C ARG A 99 5.10 -13.40 -17.78
N LYS A 100 3.83 -13.80 -17.79
CA LYS A 100 2.72 -12.91 -18.19
C LYS A 100 2.60 -11.71 -17.27
N MET A 101 2.76 -11.91 -15.96
CA MET A 101 2.72 -10.83 -14.96
C MET A 101 3.83 -9.82 -15.20
N LYS A 102 5.09 -10.26 -15.39
CA LYS A 102 6.21 -9.37 -15.75
C LYS A 102 6.00 -8.65 -17.10
N SER A 103 5.37 -9.32 -18.07
CA SER A 103 5.05 -8.69 -19.35
C SER A 103 3.97 -7.62 -19.20
N LEU A 104 2.96 -7.85 -18.36
CA LEU A 104 1.90 -6.88 -18.09
C LEU A 104 2.42 -5.69 -17.30
N GLU A 105 3.30 -5.94 -16.32
CA GLU A 105 3.96 -4.89 -15.53
C GLU A 105 4.78 -3.96 -16.43
N SER A 106 5.63 -4.52 -17.29
CA SER A 106 6.40 -3.70 -18.24
C SER A 106 5.54 -2.96 -19.27
N GLN A 107 4.40 -3.55 -19.68
CA GLN A 107 3.42 -2.84 -20.52
C GLN A 107 2.77 -1.67 -19.78
N LEU A 108 2.38 -1.86 -18.52
CA LEU A 108 1.75 -0.82 -17.70
C LEU A 108 2.73 0.33 -17.43
N GLU A 109 3.98 0.03 -17.09
CA GLU A 109 5.03 1.03 -16.91
C GLU A 109 5.27 1.84 -18.18
N LYS A 110 5.29 1.16 -19.34
CA LYS A 110 5.42 1.83 -20.63
C LYS A 110 4.22 2.74 -20.90
N GLN A 111 2.99 2.25 -20.73
CA GLN A 111 1.78 3.05 -20.92
C GLN A 111 1.74 4.28 -19.99
N GLN A 112 2.17 4.12 -18.73
CA GLN A 112 2.24 5.22 -17.78
C GLN A 112 3.23 6.31 -18.24
N LYS A 113 4.38 5.89 -18.79
CA LYS A 113 5.38 6.81 -19.31
C LYS A 113 4.89 7.52 -20.57
N ASP A 114 4.36 6.77 -21.54
CA ASP A 114 3.84 7.32 -22.79
C ASP A 114 2.71 8.33 -22.50
N LEU A 115 1.79 8.03 -21.59
CA LEU A 115 0.72 8.95 -21.18
C LEU A 115 1.24 10.22 -20.51
N SER A 116 2.31 10.12 -19.70
CA SER A 116 2.93 11.29 -19.07
C SER A 116 3.59 12.21 -20.08
N GLU A 117 4.21 11.65 -21.13
CA GLU A 117 4.87 12.40 -22.20
C GLU A 117 3.82 13.11 -23.08
N ASP A 118 2.80 12.37 -23.53
CA ASP A 118 1.69 12.91 -24.31
C ASP A 118 0.95 14.02 -23.55
N HIS A 119 0.73 13.87 -22.23
CA HIS A 119 0.10 14.90 -21.41
C HIS A 119 0.94 16.18 -21.32
N SER A 120 2.26 16.04 -21.20
CA SER A 120 3.18 17.19 -21.17
C SER A 120 3.21 17.93 -22.51
N ASP A 121 3.23 17.20 -23.63
CA ASP A 121 3.20 17.77 -24.97
C ASP A 121 1.87 18.47 -25.26
N LEU A 122 0.75 17.84 -24.91
CA LEU A 122 -0.59 18.44 -25.03
C LEU A 122 -0.69 19.72 -24.19
N LEU A 123 -0.17 19.72 -22.97
CA LEU A 123 -0.18 20.89 -22.10
C LEU A 123 0.65 22.04 -22.70
N LEU A 124 1.76 21.73 -23.36
CA LEU A 124 2.57 22.72 -24.07
C LEU A 124 1.82 23.31 -25.28
N HIS A 125 1.18 22.47 -26.09
CA HIS A 125 0.37 22.91 -27.21
C HIS A 125 -0.82 23.77 -26.79
N VAL A 126 -1.53 23.40 -25.71
CA VAL A 126 -2.63 24.19 -25.16
C VAL A 126 -2.14 25.56 -24.68
N LYS A 127 -0.99 25.62 -23.99
CA LYS A 127 -0.38 26.89 -23.57
C LYS A 127 -0.02 27.79 -24.75
N GLN A 128 0.59 27.22 -25.79
CA GLN A 128 0.94 27.98 -26.98
C GLN A 128 -0.32 28.53 -27.66
N PHE A 129 -1.35 27.71 -27.82
CA PHE A 129 -2.62 28.14 -28.41
C PHE A 129 -3.28 29.27 -27.62
N VAL A 130 -3.29 29.20 -26.29
CA VAL A 130 -3.81 30.29 -25.44
C VAL A 130 -2.99 31.56 -25.62
N SER A 131 -1.66 31.46 -25.70
CA SER A 131 -0.77 32.59 -25.98
C SER A 131 -1.06 33.24 -27.34
N ASP A 132 -1.21 32.43 -28.39
CA ASP A 132 -1.53 32.91 -29.73
C ASP A 132 -2.90 33.62 -29.77
N LEU A 133 -3.89 33.09 -29.05
CA LEU A 133 -5.20 33.74 -28.90
C LEU A 133 -5.11 35.07 -28.14
N ARG A 134 -4.23 35.18 -27.14
CA ARG A 134 -3.96 36.45 -26.45
C ARG A 134 -3.39 37.47 -27.44
N SER A 135 -2.32 37.10 -28.16
CA SER A 135 -1.70 37.97 -29.17
C SER A 135 -2.69 38.43 -30.22
N LEU A 136 -3.52 37.52 -30.75
CA LEU A 136 -4.53 37.85 -31.74
C LEU A 136 -5.62 38.78 -31.19
N SER A 137 -6.09 38.54 -29.96
CA SER A 137 -7.06 39.40 -29.29
C SER A 137 -6.52 40.83 -29.14
N CYS A 138 -5.25 40.94 -28.75
CA CYS A 138 -4.55 42.23 -28.64
C CYS A 138 -4.41 42.92 -29.99
N GLN A 139 -4.02 42.20 -31.04
CA GLN A 139 -3.92 42.78 -32.40
C GLN A 139 -5.28 43.28 -32.90
N ILE A 140 -6.39 42.59 -32.61
CA ILE A 140 -7.73 43.08 -32.96
C ILE A 140 -8.07 44.36 -32.20
N ALA A 141 -7.77 44.42 -30.90
CA ALA A 141 -7.93 45.66 -30.12
C ALA A 141 -7.10 46.82 -30.70
N ALA A 142 -5.91 46.52 -31.24
CA ALA A 142 -5.04 47.50 -31.88
C ALA A 142 -5.68 48.17 -33.09
N LEU A 143 -6.23 47.33 -33.97
CA LEU A 143 -6.85 47.76 -35.21
C LEU A 143 -8.08 48.64 -34.94
N HIS A 144 -8.75 48.43 -33.81
CA HIS A 144 -9.89 49.24 -33.40
C HIS A 144 -9.49 50.54 -32.67
N GLY A 145 -8.28 50.62 -32.10
CA GLY A 145 -7.85 51.68 -31.19
C GLY A 145 -6.69 52.54 -31.70
N ASN A 146 -6.80 53.17 -32.88
CA ASN A 146 -6.02 54.32 -33.38
C ASN A 146 -4.57 54.54 -32.86
N GLY A 147 -3.76 53.48 -32.71
CA GLY A 147 -2.30 53.56 -32.55
C GLY A 147 -1.71 54.00 -31.20
N SER A 148 -2.45 53.92 -30.09
CA SER A 148 -1.84 54.08 -28.75
C SER A 148 -1.09 52.79 -28.35
N THR A 149 0.03 52.91 -27.64
CA THR A 149 0.85 51.80 -27.12
C THR A 149 -0.04 50.68 -26.57
N LEU A 150 -0.04 49.54 -27.26
CA LEU A 150 -1.00 48.50 -27.00
C LEU A 150 -0.63 47.72 -25.77
N THR A 151 -1.50 47.83 -24.79
CA THR A 151 -1.48 47.05 -23.57
C THR A 151 -2.89 46.53 -23.42
N CYS A 152 -3.05 45.21 -23.48
CA CYS A 152 -4.32 44.53 -23.60
C CYS A 152 -4.43 43.45 -22.53
N CYS A 153 -5.66 43.10 -22.17
CA CYS A 153 -5.91 41.94 -21.33
C CYS A 153 -6.20 40.70 -22.18
N PRO A 154 -5.78 39.50 -21.72
CA PRO A 154 -6.15 38.24 -22.33
C PRO A 154 -7.67 38.08 -22.52
N VAL A 155 -8.09 37.23 -23.45
CA VAL A 155 -9.51 36.89 -23.63
C VAL A 155 -10.08 36.34 -22.32
N ASN A 156 -11.28 36.81 -21.93
CA ASN A 156 -11.96 36.50 -20.67
C ASN A 156 -11.29 37.07 -19.39
N TRP A 157 -10.32 37.96 -19.53
CA TRP A 157 -9.82 38.77 -18.42
C TRP A 157 -10.45 40.17 -18.50
N LEU A 158 -10.69 40.77 -17.33
CA LEU A 158 -11.27 42.10 -17.21
C LEU A 158 -10.17 43.13 -16.98
N GLU A 159 -10.20 44.23 -17.72
CA GLU A 159 -9.28 45.35 -17.50
C GLU A 159 -9.83 46.28 -16.41
N TYR A 160 -8.98 46.65 -15.46
CA TYR A 160 -9.25 47.70 -14.49
C TYR A 160 -7.96 48.40 -14.10
N GLU A 161 -7.95 49.74 -14.18
CA GLU A 161 -6.83 50.62 -13.77
C GLU A 161 -5.41 50.21 -14.23
N GLY A 162 -5.29 49.54 -15.39
CA GLY A 162 -4.00 49.14 -15.94
C GLY A 162 -3.52 47.74 -15.53
N SER A 163 -4.35 46.98 -14.84
CA SER A 163 -4.20 45.55 -14.55
C SER A 163 -5.28 44.72 -15.26
N CYS A 164 -5.02 43.42 -15.39
CA CYS A 164 -5.92 42.44 -15.96
C CYS A 164 -6.31 41.42 -14.90
N TYR A 165 -7.60 41.11 -14.78
CA TYR A 165 -8.13 40.26 -13.72
C TYR A 165 -8.90 39.07 -14.28
N TRP A 166 -8.67 37.88 -13.73
CA TRP A 166 -9.42 36.68 -14.05
C TRP A 166 -10.06 36.07 -12.81
N PHE A 167 -11.36 35.84 -12.90
CA PHE A 167 -12.18 35.35 -11.79
C PHE A 167 -12.51 33.89 -12.01
N SER A 168 -12.06 33.03 -11.08
CA SER A 168 -12.33 31.61 -11.19
C SER A 168 -13.81 31.29 -10.98
N ARG A 169 -14.26 30.19 -11.58
CA ARG A 169 -15.63 29.65 -11.38
C ARG A 169 -15.65 28.36 -10.56
N SER A 170 -14.48 27.82 -10.22
CA SER A 170 -14.26 26.59 -9.46
C SER A 170 -13.42 26.86 -8.21
N GLY A 171 -13.37 25.88 -7.29
CA GLY A 171 -12.58 25.97 -6.07
C GLY A 171 -11.22 25.29 -6.16
N LYS A 172 -10.21 25.85 -5.50
CA LYS A 172 -8.85 25.30 -5.31
C LYS A 172 -8.32 25.63 -3.92
N SER A 173 -7.37 24.84 -3.42
CA SER A 173 -6.57 25.28 -2.28
C SER A 173 -5.75 26.52 -2.66
N TRP A 174 -5.39 27.34 -1.68
CA TRP A 174 -4.56 28.52 -1.92
C TRP A 174 -3.27 28.22 -2.72
N PRO A 175 -2.44 27.20 -2.36
CA PRO A 175 -1.23 26.92 -3.13
C PRO A 175 -1.52 26.41 -4.56
N GLU A 176 -2.63 25.72 -4.78
CA GLU A 176 -3.05 25.33 -6.13
C GLU A 176 -3.54 26.53 -6.96
N ALA A 177 -4.19 27.50 -6.32
CA ALA A 177 -4.67 28.73 -6.93
C ALA A 177 -3.49 29.67 -7.29
N ASP A 178 -2.52 29.83 -6.39
CA ASP A 178 -1.27 30.56 -6.63
C ASP A 178 -0.51 29.98 -7.82
N LYS A 179 -0.29 28.66 -7.80
CA LYS A 179 0.34 27.95 -8.92
C LYS A 179 -0.43 28.13 -10.24
N TYR A 180 -1.76 28.15 -10.18
CA TYR A 180 -2.57 28.41 -11.37
C TYR A 180 -2.30 29.81 -11.94
N CYS A 181 -2.32 30.86 -11.12
CA CYS A 181 -2.05 32.21 -11.61
C CYS A 181 -0.63 32.33 -12.18
N GLN A 182 0.39 31.73 -11.53
CA GLN A 182 1.76 31.71 -12.05
C GLN A 182 1.87 31.03 -13.41
N LEU A 183 1.13 29.94 -13.63
CA LEU A 183 1.09 29.25 -14.93
C LEU A 183 0.45 30.09 -16.04
N GLU A 184 -0.41 31.05 -15.67
CA GLU A 184 -1.03 32.02 -16.58
C GLU A 184 -0.17 33.28 -16.80
N SER A 185 1.07 33.30 -16.25
CA SER A 185 1.96 34.48 -16.19
C SER A 185 1.36 35.64 -15.40
N ALA A 186 0.63 35.30 -14.33
CA ALA A 186 -0.05 36.20 -13.41
C ALA A 186 0.34 35.85 -11.96
N HIS A 187 -0.25 36.54 -10.99
CA HIS A 187 -0.21 36.17 -9.57
C HIS A 187 -1.63 36.18 -9.00
N LEU A 188 -1.83 35.62 -7.80
CA LEU A 188 -3.07 35.87 -7.07
C LEU A 188 -3.23 37.37 -6.82
N VAL A 189 -4.46 37.88 -6.88
CA VAL A 189 -4.73 39.33 -6.84
C VAL A 189 -4.13 40.01 -5.61
N VAL A 190 -3.54 41.19 -5.82
CA VAL A 190 -2.91 42.01 -4.78
C VAL A 190 -3.72 43.30 -4.64
N VAL A 191 -4.35 43.50 -3.49
CA VAL A 191 -5.30 44.61 -3.31
C VAL A 191 -4.58 45.85 -2.78
N ASN A 192 -4.38 46.83 -3.66
CA ASN A 192 -3.59 48.03 -3.39
C ASN A 192 -4.46 49.25 -3.02
N SER A 193 -5.76 49.23 -3.36
CA SER A 193 -6.65 50.38 -3.13
C SER A 193 -8.08 49.99 -2.75
N ARG A 194 -8.83 50.97 -2.23
CA ARG A 194 -10.25 50.81 -1.92
C ARG A 194 -11.08 50.66 -3.20
N GLU A 195 -10.66 51.31 -4.27
CA GLU A 195 -11.31 51.30 -5.58
C GLU A 195 -11.18 49.91 -6.22
N GLU A 196 -9.98 49.34 -6.20
CA GLU A 196 -9.71 47.97 -6.61
C GLU A 196 -10.48 46.95 -5.77
N GLN A 197 -10.50 47.11 -4.44
CA GLN A 197 -11.31 46.27 -3.54
C GLN A 197 -12.78 46.21 -3.97
N LYS A 198 -13.37 47.35 -4.35
CA LYS A 198 -14.77 47.40 -4.83
C LYS A 198 -14.94 46.75 -6.19
N PHE A 199 -14.00 46.97 -7.10
CA PHE A 199 -13.99 46.32 -8.41
C PHE A 199 -13.98 44.79 -8.28
N ILE A 200 -13.10 44.24 -7.43
CA ILE A 200 -13.00 42.80 -7.18
C ILE A 200 -14.32 42.29 -6.58
N GLN A 201 -14.83 42.93 -5.52
CA GLN A 201 -16.09 42.56 -4.85
C GLN A 201 -17.28 42.49 -5.81
N HIS A 202 -17.38 43.46 -6.73
CA HIS A 202 -18.46 43.51 -7.72
C HIS A 202 -18.50 42.25 -8.60
N HIS A 203 -17.34 41.69 -8.94
CA HIS A 203 -17.23 40.57 -9.88
C HIS A 203 -17.19 39.19 -9.21
N MET A 204 -16.65 39.07 -7.99
CA MET A 204 -16.65 37.79 -7.26
C MET A 204 -18.03 37.41 -6.71
N GLY A 205 -18.88 38.39 -6.41
CA GLY A 205 -20.14 38.19 -5.69
C GLY A 205 -19.92 37.74 -4.22
N PRO A 206 -20.97 37.29 -3.52
CA PRO A 206 -20.88 36.91 -2.10
C PRO A 206 -20.32 35.49 -1.93
N VAL A 207 -19.07 35.26 -2.35
CA VAL A 207 -18.41 33.94 -2.33
C VAL A 207 -16.99 34.04 -1.79
N ASN A 208 -16.62 33.13 -0.89
CA ASN A 208 -15.26 33.04 -0.38
C ASN A 208 -14.26 32.86 -1.53
N THR A 209 -13.29 33.77 -1.61
CA THR A 209 -12.39 33.88 -2.77
C THR A 209 -10.98 34.23 -2.32
N TRP A 210 -10.00 33.38 -2.62
CA TRP A 210 -8.58 33.57 -2.31
C TRP A 210 -8.01 34.83 -2.96
N MET A 211 -7.09 35.48 -2.24
CA MET A 211 -6.24 36.57 -2.73
C MET A 211 -4.77 36.26 -2.50
N GLY A 212 -3.88 37.09 -3.04
CA GLY A 212 -2.43 36.88 -3.00
C GLY A 212 -1.76 37.26 -1.69
N LEU A 213 -2.40 37.03 -0.55
CA LEU A 213 -1.91 37.41 0.78
C LEU A 213 -1.80 36.17 1.68
N THR A 214 -0.61 35.93 2.24
CA THR A 214 -0.31 34.77 3.10
C THR A 214 0.77 35.10 4.13
N ASP A 215 0.77 34.41 5.25
CA ASP A 215 1.79 34.48 6.31
C ASP A 215 2.45 33.11 6.59
N GLN A 216 2.28 32.11 5.70
CA GLN A 216 2.94 30.79 5.78
C GLN A 216 4.46 30.84 6.00
N SER A 217 5.11 31.95 5.60
CA SER A 217 6.55 32.18 5.72
C SER A 217 6.90 33.26 6.76
N GLY A 218 6.09 33.40 7.81
CA GLY A 218 6.31 34.31 8.93
C GLY A 218 5.28 35.46 8.94
N PRO A 219 5.67 36.72 8.68
CA PRO A 219 4.71 37.81 8.60
C PRO A 219 3.91 37.77 7.29
N TRP A 220 2.72 38.39 7.30
CA TRP A 220 1.87 38.63 6.13
C TRP A 220 2.65 39.24 4.96
N LYS A 221 2.53 38.63 3.79
CA LYS A 221 3.20 39.03 2.54
C LYS A 221 2.26 38.92 1.36
N TRP A 222 2.34 39.91 0.48
CA TRP A 222 1.75 39.81 -0.85
C TRP A 222 2.65 39.00 -1.78
N VAL A 223 2.04 38.18 -2.64
CA VAL A 223 2.74 37.28 -3.58
C VAL A 223 3.60 37.99 -4.62
N ASP A 224 3.31 39.26 -4.91
CA ASP A 224 4.10 40.11 -5.83
C ASP A 224 5.26 40.85 -5.13
N GLY A 225 5.37 40.72 -3.81
CA GLY A 225 6.35 41.43 -2.99
C GLY A 225 5.94 42.82 -2.52
N THR A 226 4.70 43.25 -2.78
CA THR A 226 4.15 44.50 -2.25
C THR A 226 4.22 44.51 -0.72
N ASP A 227 4.61 45.66 -0.15
CA ASP A 227 4.80 45.81 1.29
C ASP A 227 3.44 45.77 2.02
N TYR A 228 3.24 44.72 2.82
CA TYR A 228 2.00 44.54 3.57
C TYR A 228 1.79 45.63 4.63
N GLU A 229 2.83 46.03 5.37
CA GLU A 229 2.72 46.94 6.52
C GLU A 229 2.20 48.32 6.12
N THR A 230 2.67 48.83 4.98
CA THR A 230 2.29 50.15 4.45
C THR A 230 1.10 50.11 3.49
N GLY A 231 0.73 48.91 3.01
CA GLY A 231 -0.36 48.71 2.05
C GLY A 231 -1.78 48.81 2.61
N PHE A 232 -2.75 48.81 1.69
CA PHE A 232 -4.19 48.77 1.97
C PHE A 232 -4.57 47.50 2.74
N LYS A 233 -5.53 47.63 3.66
CA LYS A 233 -6.04 46.53 4.49
C LYS A 233 -7.56 46.62 4.62
N ASN A 234 -8.26 45.50 4.51
CA ASN A 234 -9.72 45.44 4.65
C ASN A 234 -10.20 44.19 5.41
N TRP A 235 -9.46 43.82 6.46
CA TRP A 235 -9.83 42.74 7.37
C TRP A 235 -11.23 42.90 7.96
N ARG A 236 -11.93 41.78 8.15
CA ARG A 236 -13.15 41.73 8.94
C ARG A 236 -12.81 42.10 10.40
N PRO A 237 -13.73 42.70 11.17
CA PRO A 237 -13.52 42.86 12.61
C PRO A 237 -13.10 41.53 13.24
N GLU A 238 -12.11 41.60 14.13
CA GLU A 238 -11.49 40.47 14.82
C GLU A 238 -10.52 39.63 13.96
N GLN A 239 -10.32 39.96 12.67
CA GLN A 239 -9.35 39.29 11.80
C GLN A 239 -8.08 40.12 11.51
N PRO A 240 -6.94 39.47 11.22
CA PRO A 240 -6.71 38.03 11.26
C PRO A 240 -6.52 37.48 12.70
N ASP A 241 -6.94 36.25 12.97
CA ASP A 241 -6.95 35.63 14.32
C ASP A 241 -6.17 34.32 14.46
N ASP A 242 -5.61 33.78 13.37
CA ASP A 242 -4.86 32.52 13.32
C ASP A 242 -5.61 31.38 14.05
N TRP A 243 -6.90 31.18 13.72
CA TRP A 243 -7.78 30.35 14.55
C TRP A 243 -7.44 28.84 14.50
N TYR A 244 -6.97 28.27 15.62
CA TYR A 244 -6.69 26.82 15.71
C TYR A 244 -7.93 25.92 15.91
N GLY A 245 -9.11 26.50 16.10
CA GLY A 245 -10.30 25.76 16.55
C GLY A 245 -10.97 24.89 15.48
N HIS A 246 -10.55 24.97 14.22
CA HIS A 246 -11.07 24.13 13.13
C HIS A 246 -10.62 22.66 13.22
N GLY A 247 -9.60 22.33 14.02
CA GLY A 247 -9.18 20.94 14.26
C GLY A 247 -8.52 20.23 13.08
N LEU A 248 -7.99 20.99 12.11
CA LEU A 248 -7.32 20.46 10.91
C LEU A 248 -5.78 20.41 11.05
N GLY A 249 -5.25 20.88 12.19
CA GLY A 249 -3.82 21.00 12.46
C GLY A 249 -3.24 22.30 11.89
N GLY A 250 -2.46 23.03 12.70
CA GLY A 250 -2.06 24.41 12.40
C GLY A 250 -3.19 25.41 12.68
N GLY A 251 -2.93 26.69 12.38
CA GLY A 251 -3.94 27.74 12.34
C GLY A 251 -4.26 28.13 10.90
N GLU A 252 -4.36 29.42 10.62
CA GLU A 252 -4.97 29.98 9.40
C GLU A 252 -4.02 30.92 8.65
N ASP A 253 -3.33 30.41 7.63
CA ASP A 253 -2.18 31.13 7.03
C ASP A 253 -2.46 31.84 5.67
N CYS A 254 -3.71 31.84 5.20
CA CYS A 254 -4.07 32.33 3.86
C CYS A 254 -5.29 33.23 3.88
N ALA A 255 -5.17 34.43 3.31
CA ALA A 255 -6.27 35.39 3.28
C ALA A 255 -7.23 35.16 2.10
N HIS A 256 -8.52 35.34 2.36
CA HIS A 256 -9.58 35.37 1.36
C HIS A 256 -10.56 36.51 1.59
N PHE A 257 -11.27 36.90 0.54
CA PHE A 257 -12.46 37.72 0.68
C PHE A 257 -13.62 36.87 1.22
N THR A 258 -14.37 37.40 2.18
CA THR A 258 -15.64 36.83 2.68
C THR A 258 -16.82 37.22 1.79
N ASP A 259 -18.01 36.75 2.14
CA ASP A 259 -19.27 37.03 1.44
C ASP A 259 -19.64 38.53 1.37
N ASP A 260 -19.19 39.32 2.35
CA ASP A 260 -19.32 40.78 2.37
C ASP A 260 -18.09 41.52 1.79
N GLY A 261 -17.10 40.78 1.29
CA GLY A 261 -15.90 41.30 0.65
C GLY A 261 -14.79 41.80 1.59
N ARG A 262 -14.96 41.72 2.91
CA ARG A 262 -13.86 41.93 3.87
C ARG A 262 -12.96 40.69 3.93
N TRP A 263 -11.84 40.78 4.62
CA TRP A 263 -10.83 39.71 4.59
C TRP A 263 -10.88 38.85 5.84
N ASN A 264 -10.58 37.58 5.64
CA ASN A 264 -10.43 36.56 6.68
C ASN A 264 -9.22 35.71 6.32
N ASP A 265 -8.40 35.37 7.30
CA ASP A 265 -7.42 34.30 7.24
C ASP A 265 -8.14 32.98 7.44
N ASP A 266 -7.78 31.97 6.65
CA ASP A 266 -8.40 30.65 6.74
C ASP A 266 -7.37 29.58 6.37
N VAL A 267 -7.70 28.33 6.69
CA VAL A 267 -6.89 27.16 6.37
C VAL A 267 -6.66 27.09 4.86
N CYS A 268 -5.40 27.25 4.45
CA CYS A 268 -4.97 27.32 3.05
C CYS A 268 -5.43 26.14 2.17
N GLN A 269 -5.75 25.00 2.77
CA GLN A 269 -6.20 23.80 2.06
C GLN A 269 -7.69 23.83 1.68
N ARG A 270 -8.46 24.83 2.12
CA ARG A 270 -9.88 24.95 1.75
C ARG A 270 -10.05 25.25 0.26
N PRO A 271 -11.03 24.62 -0.41
CA PRO A 271 -11.29 24.87 -1.81
C PRO A 271 -12.16 26.13 -1.98
N TYR A 272 -11.52 27.29 -2.18
CA TYR A 272 -12.21 28.54 -2.53
C TYR A 272 -11.99 28.94 -3.97
N ARG A 273 -12.87 29.81 -4.49
CA ARG A 273 -12.60 30.51 -5.74
C ARG A 273 -11.34 31.36 -5.58
N TRP A 274 -10.79 31.87 -6.66
CA TRP A 274 -9.62 32.74 -6.61
C TRP A 274 -9.67 33.77 -7.72
N VAL A 275 -8.90 34.85 -7.56
CA VAL A 275 -8.71 35.87 -8.59
C VAL A 275 -7.24 35.94 -8.94
N CYS A 276 -6.93 35.87 -10.24
CA CYS A 276 -5.59 36.18 -10.74
C CYS A 276 -5.53 37.62 -11.22
N GLU A 277 -4.37 38.24 -11.07
CA GLU A 277 -4.03 39.56 -11.54
C GLU A 277 -2.73 39.51 -12.34
N ALA A 278 -2.70 40.20 -13.47
CA ALA A 278 -1.51 40.40 -14.29
C ALA A 278 -1.38 41.85 -14.71
N ALA A 279 -0.15 42.33 -14.87
CA ALA A 279 0.12 43.56 -15.59
C ALA A 279 -0.34 43.41 -17.05
N ARG A 280 -0.70 44.51 -17.71
CA ARG A 280 -1.02 44.44 -19.14
C ARG A 280 0.21 44.07 -19.97
N ASP A 281 0.03 43.15 -20.91
CA ASP A 281 1.08 42.75 -21.85
C ASP A 281 1.34 43.86 -22.87
N PRO A 282 2.60 44.26 -23.13
CA PRO A 282 2.90 45.07 -24.30
C PRO A 282 2.64 44.23 -25.56
N ALA A 283 1.80 44.72 -26.48
CA ALA A 283 1.64 44.06 -27.77
C ALA A 283 2.98 44.05 -28.49
N THR A 284 3.48 42.83 -28.71
CA THR A 284 4.68 42.56 -29.51
C THR A 284 4.29 42.31 -30.95
#